data_AF-A0A2S2QRU0-F1
#
_entry.id   AF-A0A2S2QRU0-F1
#
_cell.length_a   1.000
_cell.length_b   1.000
_cell.length_c   1.000
_cell.angle_alpha   90.00
_cell.angle_beta   90.00
_cell.angle_gamma   90.00
#
_symmetry.space_group_name_H-M   'P 1'
#
loop_
_entity.id
_entity.type
_entity.pdbx_description
1 polymer ?
#
loop_
_entity_poly.entity_id
_entity_poly.type
_entity_poly.pdbx_seq_one_letter_code
_entity_poly.pdbx_strand_id
1 'polypeptide(L)'
;MSTYLELGHMVPAPEPGKSFISHHAVLKADGDVSKLRDVFDASSVSSIGRSLNDVLCTGSKLQVDLCEILLRCRMHQYILTADIVKMYRQILIQSEDCMFQHILA
;
A
#
# COMPACT_ATOMS: atom_id res chain seq x y z
N MET A 1 2.63 11.54 -8.18
CA MET A 1 2.97 10.48 -9.15
C MET A 1 4.41 10.47 -9.69
N SER A 2 5.06 11.60 -10.05
CA SER A 2 6.45 11.59 -10.58
C SER A 2 7.46 10.82 -9.72
N THR A 3 7.43 11.00 -8.39
CA THR A 3 8.28 10.26 -7.46
C THR A 3 8.09 8.75 -7.52
N TYR A 4 6.90 8.25 -7.89
CA TYR A 4 6.67 6.82 -8.04
C TYR A 4 7.36 6.28 -9.30
N LEU A 5 7.34 7.05 -10.40
CA LEU A 5 8.04 6.71 -11.65
C LEU A 5 9.56 6.75 -11.48
N GLU A 6 10.09 7.81 -10.85
CA GLU A 6 11.53 7.97 -10.58
C GLU A 6 12.10 6.84 -9.72
N LEU A 7 11.31 6.36 -8.76
CA LEU A 7 11.69 5.25 -7.89
C LEU A 7 11.44 3.87 -8.51
N GLY A 8 10.94 3.79 -9.76
CA GLY A 8 10.59 2.53 -10.41
C GLY A 8 9.43 1.77 -9.75
N HIS A 9 8.63 2.46 -8.92
CA HIS A 9 7.46 1.88 -8.23
C HIS A 9 6.17 1.96 -9.06
N MET A 10 6.20 2.63 -10.20
CA MET A 10 5.12 2.71 -11.18
C MET A 10 5.71 2.73 -12.58
N VAL A 11 4.97 2.22 -13.54
CA VAL A 11 5.31 2.28 -14.97
C VAL A 11 4.07 2.67 -15.77
N PRO A 12 4.22 3.40 -16.88
CA PRO A 12 3.13 3.63 -17.82
C PRO A 12 2.59 2.31 -18.35
N ALA A 13 1.28 2.11 -18.26
CA ALA A 13 0.64 0.92 -18.79
C ALA A 13 0.49 1.03 -20.32
N PRO A 14 0.89 0.00 -21.09
CA PRO A 14 0.73 0.01 -22.55
C PRO A 14 -0.72 -0.19 -22.99
N GLU A 15 -1.53 -0.86 -22.16
CA GLU A 15 -2.93 -1.18 -22.42
C GLU A 15 -3.80 -0.86 -21.19
N PRO A 16 -5.12 -0.66 -21.36
CA PRO A 16 -6.05 -0.50 -20.24
C PRO A 16 -6.02 -1.71 -19.29
N GLY A 17 -6.03 -1.42 -17.99
CA GLY A 17 -6.07 -2.45 -16.96
C GLY A 17 -7.45 -3.09 -16.84
N LYS A 18 -7.51 -4.23 -16.17
CA LYS A 18 -8.78 -4.90 -15.83
C LYS A 18 -9.47 -4.28 -14.63
N SER A 19 -8.71 -3.58 -13.79
CA SER A 19 -9.19 -2.88 -12.59
C SER A 19 -8.43 -1.59 -12.41
N PHE A 20 -9.12 -0.58 -11.90
CA PHE A 20 -8.57 0.74 -11.62
C PHE A 20 -8.71 1.03 -10.12
N ILE A 21 -7.60 1.40 -9.50
CA ILE A 21 -7.55 1.84 -8.11
C ILE A 21 -7.72 3.35 -8.12
N SER A 22 -8.78 3.83 -7.47
CA SER A 22 -9.00 5.26 -7.29
C SER A 22 -7.89 5.84 -6.40
N HIS A 23 -7.52 7.09 -6.62
CA HIS A 23 -6.53 7.74 -5.78
C HIS A 23 -6.90 9.19 -5.49
N HIS A 24 -6.49 9.68 -4.33
CA HIS A 24 -6.66 11.08 -3.96
C HIS A 24 -5.50 11.54 -3.09
N ALA A 25 -5.20 12.83 -3.12
CA ALA A 25 -4.13 13.40 -2.34
C ALA A 25 -4.66 13.88 -0.99
N VAL A 26 -4.00 13.47 0.10
CA VAL A 26 -4.28 13.91 1.46
C VAL A 26 -3.15 14.79 1.94
N LEU A 27 -3.49 16.02 2.34
CA LEU A 27 -2.55 16.91 3.00
C LEU A 27 -2.46 16.52 4.48
N LYS A 28 -1.30 16.06 4.91
CA LYS A 28 -1.03 15.82 6.33
C LYS A 28 -0.18 16.98 6.86
N ALA A 29 -0.73 17.74 7.81
CA ALA A 29 0.04 18.68 8.60
C ALA A 29 0.85 17.90 9.64
N ASP A 30 2.17 17.83 9.48
CA ASP A 30 3.09 17.28 10.48
C ASP A 30 4.01 18.43 10.93
N GLY A 31 3.60 19.14 11.99
CA GLY A 31 4.33 20.30 12.50
C GLY A 31 4.36 21.48 11.51
N ASP A 32 5.54 22.00 11.22
CA ASP A 32 5.76 23.18 10.35
C ASP A 32 5.72 22.85 8.85
N VAL A 33 5.66 21.56 8.47
CA VAL A 33 5.69 21.13 7.07
C VAL A 33 4.43 20.35 6.73
N SER A 34 3.72 20.80 5.71
CA SER A 34 2.61 20.07 5.11
C SER A 34 3.15 19.04 4.11
N LYS A 35 2.94 17.74 4.36
CA LYS A 35 3.32 16.67 3.43
C LYS A 35 2.09 16.16 2.70
N LEU A 36 2.13 16.20 1.37
CA LEU A 36 1.11 15.58 0.52
C LEU A 36 1.37 14.06 0.45
N ARG A 37 0.32 13.27 0.68
CA ARG A 37 0.35 11.80 0.54
C ARG A 37 -0.70 11.36 -0.47
N ASP A 38 -0.27 10.65 -1.50
CA ASP A 38 -1.17 9.95 -2.42
C ASP A 38 -1.76 8.73 -1.69
N VAL A 39 -3.08 8.67 -1.60
CA VAL A 39 -3.82 7.53 -1.05
C VAL A 39 -4.44 6.76 -2.20
N PHE A 40 -4.17 5.46 -2.26
CA PHE A 40 -4.76 4.53 -3.22
C PHE A 40 -5.90 3.78 -2.53
N ASP A 41 -7.12 3.98 -3.01
CA ASP A 41 -8.31 3.41 -2.43
C ASP A 41 -8.82 2.23 -3.29
N ALA A 42 -8.41 1.03 -2.87
CA ALA A 42 -8.84 -0.25 -3.43
C ALA A 42 -10.20 -0.73 -2.88
N SER A 43 -10.82 0.03 -1.95
CA SER A 43 -12.16 -0.23 -1.42
C SER A 43 -13.26 0.47 -2.22
N SER A 44 -12.89 1.33 -3.19
CA SER A 44 -13.87 1.97 -4.06
C SER A 44 -14.66 0.93 -4.85
N VAL A 45 -15.99 0.99 -4.74
CA VAL A 45 -16.88 0.04 -5.40
C VAL A 45 -16.87 0.27 -6.91
N SER A 46 -16.59 -0.79 -7.66
CA SER A 46 -16.65 -0.77 -9.13
C SER A 46 -18.09 -0.78 -9.64
N SER A 47 -18.27 -0.62 -10.96
CA SER A 47 -19.57 -0.75 -11.63
C SER A 47 -20.25 -2.12 -11.43
N ILE A 48 -19.51 -3.13 -10.98
CA ILE A 48 -19.99 -4.49 -10.71
C ILE A 48 -20.46 -4.64 -9.24
N GLY A 49 -20.40 -3.57 -8.44
CA GLY A 49 -20.87 -3.56 -7.05
C GLY A 49 -19.91 -4.24 -6.06
N ARG A 50 -18.67 -4.51 -6.47
CA ARG A 50 -17.59 -5.04 -5.61
C ARG A 50 -16.34 -4.17 -5.71
N SER A 51 -15.57 -4.09 -4.64
CA SER A 51 -14.25 -3.46 -4.62
C SER A 51 -13.14 -4.45 -4.96
N LEU A 52 -11.93 -3.96 -5.21
CA LEU A 52 -10.77 -4.84 -5.42
C LEU A 52 -10.49 -5.69 -4.17
N ASN A 53 -10.62 -5.09 -2.99
CA ASN A 53 -10.44 -5.79 -1.71
C ASN A 53 -11.42 -6.94 -1.50
N ASP A 54 -12.62 -6.88 -2.07
CA ASP A 54 -13.64 -7.95 -1.95
C ASP A 54 -13.33 -9.16 -2.84
N VAL A 55 -12.57 -8.95 -3.91
CA VAL A 55 -12.30 -9.97 -4.94
C VAL A 55 -10.96 -10.64 -4.73
N LEU A 56 -9.98 -9.95 -4.13
CA LEU A 56 -8.68 -10.51 -3.84
C LEU A 56 -8.76 -11.58 -2.75
N CYS A 57 -8.27 -12.79 -3.06
CA CYS A 57 -8.10 -13.84 -2.06
C CYS A 57 -6.99 -13.44 -1.07
N THR A 58 -7.37 -13.18 0.17
CA THR A 58 -6.39 -12.95 1.24
C THR A 58 -5.80 -14.29 1.68
N GLY A 59 -4.47 -14.38 1.64
CA GLY A 59 -3.75 -15.52 2.23
C GLY A 59 -3.88 -15.53 3.75
N SER A 60 -3.28 -16.54 4.39
CA SER A 60 -3.21 -16.59 5.85
C SER A 60 -2.42 -15.39 6.40
N LYS A 61 -2.81 -14.94 7.61
CA LYS A 61 -2.11 -13.87 8.32
C LYS A 61 -0.69 -14.32 8.66
N LEU A 62 0.31 -13.73 8.00
CA LEU A 62 1.74 -14.00 8.26
C LEU A 62 2.30 -13.19 9.45
N GLN A 63 1.61 -12.12 9.84
CA GLN A 63 2.05 -11.24 10.93
C GLN A 63 1.79 -11.90 12.29
N VAL A 64 2.83 -11.93 13.13
CA VAL A 64 2.72 -12.32 14.54
C VAL A 64 1.70 -11.40 15.24
N ASP A 65 0.97 -11.95 16.21
CA ASP A 65 0.01 -11.17 16.95
C ASP A 65 0.68 -10.02 17.71
N LEU A 66 0.06 -8.84 17.67
CA LEU A 66 0.62 -7.64 18.29
C LEU A 66 0.73 -7.79 19.81
N CYS A 67 -0.24 -8.45 20.46
CA CYS A 67 -0.17 -8.69 21.90
C CYS A 67 0.99 -9.62 22.24
N GLU A 68 1.25 -10.64 21.42
CA GLU A 68 2.39 -11.55 21.59
C GLU A 68 3.72 -10.79 21.46
N ILE A 69 3.85 -9.90 20.45
CA ILE A 69 5.02 -9.03 20.29
C ILE A 69 5.21 -8.16 21.55
N LEU A 70 4.14 -7.49 22.01
CA LEU A 70 4.21 -6.61 23.18
C LEU A 70 4.56 -7.35 24.47
N LEU A 71 4.08 -8.58 24.66
CA LEU A 71 4.43 -9.41 25.81
C LEU A 71 5.92 -9.79 25.79
N ARG A 72 6.45 -10.21 24.64
CA ARG A 72 7.89 -10.50 24.48
C ARG A 72 8.74 -9.27 24.74
N CYS A 73 8.33 -8.12 24.21
CA CYS A 73 8.97 -6.83 24.46
C CYS A 73 9.10 -6.55 25.96
N ARG A 74 8.05 -6.79 26.76
CA ARG A 74 8.08 -6.57 28.21
C ARG A 74 9.04 -7.50 28.98
N MET A 75 9.44 -8.62 28.40
CA MET A 75 10.38 -9.56 29.02
C MET A 75 11.85 -9.11 28.88
N HIS A 76 12.13 -8.11 28.05
CA HIS A 76 13.47 -7.61 27.82
C HIS A 76 13.65 -6.20 28.40
N GLN A 77 14.80 -5.95 29.02
CA GLN A 77 15.14 -4.63 29.59
C GLN A 77 15.33 -3.55 28.51
N TYR A 78 15.74 -3.95 27.31
CA TYR A 78 16.00 -3.06 26.17
C TYR A 78 15.38 -3.63 24.90
N ILE A 79 14.84 -2.75 24.06
CA ILE A 79 14.21 -3.08 22.78
C ILE A 79 14.74 -2.10 21.74
N LEU A 80 15.00 -2.60 20.53
CA LEU A 80 15.29 -1.78 19.37
C LEU A 80 14.07 -1.75 18.46
N THR A 81 13.68 -0.56 18.04
CA THR A 81 12.61 -0.33 17.07
C THR A 81 13.16 0.51 15.92
N ALA A 82 12.64 0.26 14.72
CA ALA A 82 12.99 1.02 13.53
C ALA A 82 11.77 1.17 12.64
N ASP A 83 11.67 2.32 11.97
CA ASP A 83 10.67 2.56 10.93
C ASP A 83 11.28 2.27 9.55
N ILE A 84 10.66 1.36 8.79
CA ILE A 84 11.11 1.00 7.45
C ILE A 84 10.31 1.82 6.43
N VAL A 85 10.92 2.91 5.99
CA VAL A 85 10.33 3.83 5.01
C VAL A 85 10.01 3.08 3.71
N LYS A 86 8.75 3.16 3.28
CA LYS A 86 8.25 2.55 2.02
C LYS A 86 8.42 1.02 1.95
N MET A 87 8.39 0.29 3.07
CA MET A 87 8.58 -1.17 3.11
C MET A 87 7.82 -1.96 2.04
N TYR A 88 6.51 -1.72 1.89
CA TYR A 88 5.67 -2.48 0.96
C TYR A 88 6.02 -2.24 -0.51
N ARG A 89 6.66 -1.11 -0.83
CA ARG A 89 7.06 -0.75 -2.20
C ARG A 89 8.34 -1.48 -2.64
N GLN A 90 9.01 -2.18 -1.72
CA GLN A 90 10.19 -3.00 -2.01
C GLN A 90 9.81 -4.43 -2.44
N ILE A 91 8.52 -4.77 -2.43
CA ILE A 91 8.02 -6.08 -2.86
C ILE A 91 7.42 -5.91 -4.26
N LEU A 92 7.98 -6.62 -5.24
CA LEU A 92 7.46 -6.62 -6.60
C LEU A 92 6.21 -7.48 -6.70
N ILE A 93 5.22 -6.96 -7.42
CA ILE A 93 4.02 -7.70 -7.81
C ILE A 93 4.36 -8.49 -9.08
N GLN A 94 3.76 -9.68 -9.23
CA GLN A 94 3.91 -10.47 -10.44
C GLN A 94 3.36 -9.70 -11.64
N SER A 95 4.03 -9.80 -12.79
CA SER A 95 3.69 -8.98 -13.97
C SER A 95 2.27 -9.24 -14.46
N GLU A 96 1.78 -10.45 -14.27
CA GLU A 96 0.43 -10.91 -14.61
C GLU A 96 -0.64 -10.23 -13.75
N ASP A 97 -0.30 -9.86 -12.50
CA ASP A 97 -1.22 -9.26 -11.54
C ASP A 97 -1.21 -7.72 -11.58
N CYS A 98 -0.17 -7.12 -12.17
CA CYS A 98 -0.06 -5.66 -12.31
C CYS A 98 -1.28 -5.05 -13.02
N MET A 99 -1.91 -5.79 -13.93
CA MET A 99 -3.09 -5.36 -14.69
C MET A 99 -4.32 -5.03 -13.82
N PHE A 100 -4.33 -5.45 -12.56
CA PHE A 100 -5.40 -5.19 -11.60
C PHE A 100 -5.14 -3.98 -10.69
N GLN A 101 -3.95 -3.37 -10.78
CA GLN A 101 -3.52 -2.26 -9.93
C GLN A 101 -3.29 -0.97 -10.73
N HIS A 102 -3.99 -0.79 -11.85
CA HIS A 102 -3.85 0.42 -12.66
C HIS A 102 -4.42 1.62 -11.92
N ILE A 103 -3.82 2.78 -12.14
CA ILE A 103 -4.23 4.04 -11.55
C ILE A 103 -4.49 5.00 -12.69
N LEU A 104 -5.65 5.67 -12.68
CA LEU A 104 -5.94 6.74 -13.61
C LEU A 104 -5.16 7.98 -13.19
N ALA A 105 -4.38 8.55 -14.10
CA ALA A 105 -3.61 9.78 -13.89
C ALA A 105 -4.41 11.02 -14.30
#